data_AF-A0A349VLH5-F1
#
_entry.id   AF-A0A349VLH5-F1
#
_cell.length_a   1.000
_cell.length_b   1.000
_cell.length_c   1.000
_cell.angle_alpha   90.00
_cell.angle_beta   90.00
_cell.angle_gamma   90.00
#
_symmetry.space_group_name_H-M   'P 1'
#
loop_
_entity.id
_entity.type
_entity.pdbx_description
1 polymer ?
#
loop_
_entity_poly.entity_id
_entity_poly.type
_entity_poly.pdbx_seq_one_letter_code
_entity_poly.pdbx_strand_id
1 'polypeptide(L)'
;MEGPAKLLCYSVRFGCAGCRLVLLLSICLLLISLVGGSVQAESMLEQSASRLITALGEKGYHDTAIAVLDQLSRNEAVSDSFRQKIPLWRANERVAGIRETSDAEQRQRAYERAISDFKHILEGHHDLSVAAEAAFQLGMVFLDMGRLSRNQAAAVGKDLKEAQRFFLSAVDAFVGSRSGQTALSALEKELQHVEELIGEYRGRRVIAPDGRRELNQLEQSRERLRG
;
A
#
# COMPACT_ATOMS: atom_id res chain seq x y z
N MET A 1 37.91 33.42 -71.90
CA MET A 1 38.28 32.68 -70.68
C MET A 1 37.07 32.78 -69.74
N GLU A 2 35.97 32.06 -69.94
CA GLU A 2 35.77 30.59 -69.91
C GLU A 2 36.33 29.93 -68.62
N GLY A 3 35.44 29.42 -67.76
CA GLY A 3 35.81 28.56 -66.61
C GLY A 3 34.92 28.72 -65.35
N PRO A 4 34.03 27.76 -64.98
CA PRO A 4 32.87 28.01 -64.13
C PRO A 4 32.85 27.35 -62.73
N ALA A 5 31.94 27.89 -61.89
CA ALA A 5 31.05 27.27 -60.90
C ALA A 5 31.41 25.91 -60.26
N LYS A 6 31.47 25.89 -58.91
CA LYS A 6 31.08 24.74 -58.08
C LYS A 6 30.32 25.21 -56.83
N LEU A 7 29.02 25.43 -57.00
CA LEU A 7 28.05 25.42 -55.90
C LEU A 7 27.67 23.95 -55.63
N LEU A 8 28.14 23.39 -54.53
CA LEU A 8 27.70 22.08 -54.05
C LEU A 8 26.33 22.23 -53.38
N CYS A 9 25.28 21.96 -54.15
CA CYS A 9 23.95 21.67 -53.63
C CYS A 9 23.97 20.30 -52.92
N TYR A 10 23.89 20.29 -51.60
CA TYR A 10 23.51 19.08 -50.85
C TYR A 10 21.98 18.99 -50.82
N SER A 11 21.40 18.32 -51.81
CA SER A 11 20.00 17.93 -51.79
C SER A 11 19.83 16.69 -50.91
N VAL A 12 19.35 16.86 -49.69
CA VAL A 12 18.87 15.76 -48.83
C VAL A 12 17.59 15.21 -49.44
N ARG A 13 17.67 14.04 -50.09
CA ARG A 13 16.51 13.27 -50.54
C ARG A 13 15.84 12.64 -49.32
N PHE A 14 14.79 13.26 -48.78
CA PHE A 14 13.88 12.59 -47.85
C PHE A 14 12.99 11.61 -48.63
N GLY A 15 13.36 10.33 -48.59
CA GLY A 15 12.54 9.25 -49.12
C GLY A 15 11.25 9.05 -48.30
N CYS A 16 10.15 8.81 -49.00
CA CYS A 16 8.78 8.59 -48.47
C CYS A 16 8.67 7.46 -47.42
N ALA A 17 9.70 6.64 -47.24
CA ALA A 17 9.80 5.61 -46.19
C ALA A 17 10.10 6.20 -44.79
N GLY A 18 10.76 7.37 -44.71
CA GLY A 18 11.11 8.00 -43.44
C GLY A 18 9.90 8.55 -42.69
N CYS A 19 8.88 9.06 -43.41
CA CYS A 19 7.66 9.57 -42.80
C CYS A 19 6.84 8.49 -42.08
N ARG A 20 6.80 7.26 -42.62
CA ARG A 20 6.11 6.13 -41.98
C ARG A 20 6.83 5.65 -40.72
N LEU A 21 8.16 5.66 -40.72
CA LEU A 21 8.97 5.28 -39.56
C LEU A 21 8.87 6.32 -38.43
N VAL A 22 8.87 7.61 -38.77
CA VAL A 22 8.71 8.70 -37.80
C VAL A 22 7.32 8.69 -37.17
N LEU A 23 6.27 8.43 -37.95
CA LEU A 23 4.90 8.25 -37.44
C LEU A 23 4.79 7.06 -36.48
N LEU A 24 5.38 5.91 -36.82
CA LEU A 24 5.38 4.73 -35.95
C LEU A 24 6.16 4.95 -34.64
N LEU A 25 7.32 5.62 -34.71
CA LEU A 25 8.09 5.99 -33.51
C LEU A 25 7.33 6.99 -32.62
N SER A 26 6.62 7.94 -33.22
CA SER A 26 5.78 8.89 -32.49
C SER A 26 4.60 8.20 -31.78
N ILE A 27 3.97 7.20 -32.41
CA ILE A 27 2.88 6.43 -31.81
C ILE A 27 3.41 5.53 -30.69
N CYS A 28 4.57 4.89 -30.86
CA CYS A 28 5.21 4.11 -29.80
C CYS A 28 5.60 4.98 -28.60
N LEU A 29 6.13 6.19 -28.82
CA LEU A 29 6.45 7.13 -27.74
C LEU A 29 5.19 7.60 -26.99
N LEU A 30 4.09 7.83 -27.70
CA LEU A 30 2.79 8.19 -27.11
C LEU A 30 2.18 7.05 -26.28
N LEU A 31 2.34 5.81 -26.74
CA LEU A 31 1.89 4.62 -26.00
C LEU A 31 2.73 4.35 -24.75
N ILE A 32 4.04 4.62 -24.79
CA ILE A 32 4.92 4.49 -23.61
C ILE A 32 4.56 5.55 -22.56
N SER A 33 4.15 6.76 -22.96
CA SER A 33 3.71 7.79 -22.00
C SER A 33 2.39 7.49 -21.27
N LEU A 34 1.54 6.60 -21.81
CA LEU A 34 0.30 6.19 -21.13
C LEU A 34 0.51 5.09 -20.08
N VAL A 35 1.65 4.38 -20.11
CA VAL A 35 1.97 3.27 -19.18
C VAL A 35 3.00 3.70 -18.12
N GLY A 36 3.32 4.99 -18.05
CA GLY A 36 4.03 5.56 -16.92
C GLY A 36 3.09 5.63 -15.72
N GLY A 37 3.08 4.59 -14.89
CA GLY A 37 2.49 4.64 -13.56
C GLY A 37 3.14 5.78 -12.78
N SER A 38 2.46 6.93 -12.74
CA SER A 38 2.88 8.06 -11.94
C SER A 38 2.71 7.67 -10.48
N VAL A 39 3.81 7.37 -9.80
CA VAL A 39 3.85 7.40 -8.34
C VAL A 39 3.63 8.85 -7.95
N GLN A 40 2.37 9.20 -7.74
CA GLN A 40 1.96 10.56 -7.42
C GLN A 40 2.49 10.90 -6.03
N ALA A 41 3.35 11.92 -5.95
CA ALA A 41 3.75 12.48 -4.68
C ALA A 41 2.50 12.87 -3.90
N GLU A 42 2.39 12.42 -2.64
CA GLU A 42 1.26 12.78 -1.77
C GLU A 42 1.10 14.30 -1.74
N SER A 43 -0.11 14.76 -2.04
CA SER A 43 -0.45 16.18 -2.00
C SER A 43 -0.29 16.73 -0.58
N MET A 44 -0.09 18.05 -0.45
CA MET A 44 -0.04 18.70 0.86
C MET A 44 -1.31 18.43 1.69
N LEU A 45 -2.45 18.23 1.02
CA LEU A 45 -3.71 17.83 1.65
C LEU A 45 -3.62 16.43 2.25
N GLU A 46 -3.14 15.45 1.50
CA GLU A 46 -2.99 14.06 1.94
C GLU A 46 -1.98 13.93 3.07
N GLN A 47 -0.84 14.63 2.98
CA GLN A 47 0.15 14.63 4.05
C GLN A 47 -0.41 15.25 5.34
N SER A 48 -1.16 16.34 5.22
CA SER A 48 -1.84 16.97 6.35
C SER A 48 -2.92 16.06 6.95
N ALA A 49 -3.68 15.39 6.09
CA ALA A 49 -4.71 14.43 6.49
C ALA A 49 -4.11 13.24 7.26
N SER A 50 -3.05 12.61 6.74
CA SER A 50 -2.34 11.52 7.41
C SER A 50 -1.87 11.93 8.80
N ARG A 51 -1.25 13.12 8.94
CA ARG A 51 -0.81 13.64 10.24
C ARG A 51 -1.97 13.86 11.20
N LEU A 52 -3.08 14.40 10.71
CA LEU A 52 -4.28 14.62 11.53
C LEU A 52 -4.86 13.29 12.03
N ILE A 53 -5.00 12.30 11.15
CA ILE A 53 -5.52 10.96 11.50
C ILE A 53 -4.63 10.33 12.58
N THR A 54 -3.31 10.35 12.40
CA THR A 54 -2.37 9.86 13.42
C THR A 54 -2.53 10.60 14.75
N ALA A 55 -2.60 11.93 14.73
CA ALA A 55 -2.75 12.72 15.95
C ALA A 55 -4.09 12.46 16.66
N LEU A 56 -5.18 12.20 15.93
CA LEU A 56 -6.46 11.83 16.51
C LEU A 56 -6.39 10.44 17.17
N GLY A 57 -5.79 9.47 16.49
CA GLY A 57 -5.59 8.12 17.01
C GLY A 57 -4.72 8.10 18.28
N GLU A 58 -3.60 8.83 18.29
CA GLU A 58 -2.73 8.97 19.47
C GLU A 58 -3.41 9.61 20.69
N LYS A 59 -4.49 10.37 20.46
CA LYS A 59 -5.27 11.01 21.52
C LYS A 59 -6.53 10.22 21.91
N GLY A 60 -6.74 9.03 21.33
CA GLY A 60 -7.93 8.21 21.58
C GLY A 60 -9.19 8.71 20.88
N TYR A 61 -9.10 9.71 19.99
CA TYR A 61 -10.24 10.23 19.24
C TYR A 61 -10.56 9.36 18.00
N HIS A 62 -10.68 8.05 18.21
CA HIS A 62 -10.84 7.05 17.15
C HIS A 62 -12.11 7.25 16.30
N ASP A 63 -13.23 7.59 16.93
CA ASP A 63 -14.48 7.87 16.21
C ASP A 63 -14.35 9.11 15.31
N THR A 64 -13.66 10.14 15.79
CA THR A 64 -13.36 11.35 15.00
C THR A 64 -12.43 11.03 13.84
N ALA A 65 -11.39 10.21 14.07
CA ALA A 65 -10.49 9.77 13.01
C ALA A 65 -11.24 9.02 11.91
N ILE A 66 -12.16 8.12 12.29
CA ILE A 66 -13.04 7.39 11.35
C ILE A 66 -13.93 8.35 10.57
N ALA A 67 -14.54 9.36 11.22
CA ALA A 67 -15.37 10.35 10.55
C ALA A 67 -14.58 11.18 9.52
N VAL A 68 -13.34 11.57 9.86
CA VAL A 68 -12.42 12.25 8.93
C VAL A 68 -12.08 11.36 7.74
N LEU A 69 -11.76 10.09 7.98
CA LEU A 69 -11.51 9.09 6.93
C LEU A 69 -12.73 8.91 6.01
N ASP A 70 -13.94 8.90 6.56
CA ASP A 70 -15.19 8.83 5.81
C ASP A 70 -15.41 10.04 4.91
N GLN A 71 -15.04 11.24 5.38
CA GLN A 71 -15.10 12.45 4.57
C GLN A 71 -14.05 12.43 3.44
N LEU A 72 -12.81 12.01 3.75
CA LEU A 72 -11.73 11.91 2.77
C LEU A 72 -12.05 10.90 1.67
N SER A 73 -12.73 9.80 1.99
CA SER A 73 -13.11 8.77 1.00
C SER A 73 -14.02 9.29 -0.12
N ARG A 74 -14.77 10.36 0.15
CA ARG A 74 -15.72 10.99 -0.79
C ARG A 74 -15.17 12.26 -1.44
N ASN A 75 -13.97 12.68 -1.05
CA ASN A 75 -13.36 13.90 -1.56
C ASN A 75 -12.62 13.61 -2.87
N GLU A 76 -13.08 14.22 -3.97
CA GLU A 76 -12.51 14.07 -5.31
C GLU A 76 -11.06 14.58 -5.41
N ALA A 77 -10.66 15.51 -4.54
CA ALA A 77 -9.30 16.04 -4.50
C ALA A 77 -8.26 15.07 -3.91
N VAL A 78 -8.71 13.98 -3.29
CA VAL A 78 -7.84 12.90 -2.78
C VAL A 78 -7.49 11.97 -3.94
N SER A 79 -6.25 11.48 -4.00
CA SER A 79 -5.83 10.52 -5.01
C SER A 79 -6.44 9.13 -4.80
N ASP A 80 -6.48 8.32 -5.87
CA ASP A 80 -6.93 6.93 -5.77
C ASP A 80 -6.00 6.09 -4.88
N SER A 81 -4.69 6.32 -4.96
CA SER A 81 -3.71 5.61 -4.13
C SER A 81 -3.91 5.90 -2.63
N PHE A 82 -4.23 7.15 -2.27
CA PHE A 82 -4.60 7.48 -0.89
C PHE A 82 -5.93 6.85 -0.48
N ARG A 83 -6.96 6.91 -1.34
CA ARG A 83 -8.27 6.28 -1.07
C ARG A 83 -8.16 4.78 -0.83
N GLN A 84 -7.25 4.08 -1.51
CA GLN A 84 -7.03 2.64 -1.31
C GLN A 84 -6.53 2.30 0.10
N LYS A 85 -5.88 3.22 0.81
CA LYS A 85 -5.40 3.05 2.20
C LYS A 85 -6.50 3.27 3.24
N ILE A 86 -7.56 4.01 2.91
CA ILE A 86 -8.61 4.41 3.85
C ILE A 86 -9.30 3.21 4.52
N PRO A 87 -9.70 2.13 3.82
CA PRO A 87 -10.33 0.98 4.47
C PRO A 87 -9.48 0.38 5.60
N LEU A 88 -8.17 0.25 5.36
CA LEU A 88 -7.21 -0.24 6.35
C LEU A 88 -7.10 0.69 7.55
N TRP A 89 -6.94 2.00 7.33
CA TRP A 89 -6.87 2.96 8.43
C TRP A 89 -8.15 2.97 9.27
N ARG A 90 -9.32 2.87 8.64
CA ARG A 90 -10.60 2.77 9.38
C ARG A 90 -10.66 1.51 10.22
N ALA A 91 -10.22 0.36 9.70
CA ALA A 91 -10.18 -0.89 10.46
C ALA A 91 -9.22 -0.78 11.66
N ASN A 92 -8.06 -0.15 11.47
CA ASN A 92 -7.07 0.06 12.53
C ASN A 92 -7.62 0.97 13.65
N GLU A 93 -8.25 2.09 13.30
CA GLU A 93 -8.86 3.00 14.28
C GLU A 93 -9.99 2.32 15.06
N ARG A 94 -10.80 1.47 14.40
CA ARG A 94 -11.81 0.66 15.10
C ARG A 94 -11.17 -0.27 16.13
N VAL A 95 -10.12 -1.01 15.75
CA VAL A 95 -9.42 -1.90 16.68
C VAL A 95 -8.82 -1.14 17.85
N ALA A 96 -8.22 0.02 17.59
CA ALA A 96 -7.64 0.86 18.63
C ALA A 96 -8.72 1.28 19.65
N GLY A 97 -9.87 1.79 19.20
CA GLY A 97 -10.97 2.15 20.10
C GLY A 97 -11.59 0.97 20.85
N ILE A 98 -11.60 -0.23 20.26
CA ILE A 98 -12.10 -1.45 20.94
C ILE A 98 -11.26 -1.80 22.16
N ARG A 99 -9.93 -1.65 22.07
CA ARG A 99 -9.01 -2.00 23.17
C ARG A 99 -9.28 -1.19 24.44
N GLU A 100 -9.83 0.00 24.30
CA GLU A 100 -10.21 0.90 25.41
C GLU A 100 -11.56 0.55 26.05
N THR A 101 -12.39 -0.26 25.38
CA THR A 101 -13.69 -0.66 25.90
C THR A 101 -13.55 -1.59 27.11
N SER A 102 -14.23 -1.27 28.21
CA SER A 102 -14.17 -2.09 29.44
C SER A 102 -15.02 -3.37 29.36
N ASP A 103 -16.14 -3.33 28.65
CA ASP A 103 -17.07 -4.44 28.50
C ASP A 103 -16.47 -5.56 27.62
N ALA A 104 -16.40 -6.78 28.17
CA ALA A 104 -15.77 -7.91 27.50
C ALA A 104 -16.59 -8.45 26.33
N GLU A 105 -17.93 -8.47 26.43
CA GLU A 105 -18.78 -8.94 25.33
C GLU A 105 -18.82 -7.94 24.18
N GLN A 106 -18.88 -6.65 24.50
CA GLN A 106 -18.79 -5.58 23.52
C GLN A 106 -17.44 -5.63 22.80
N ARG A 107 -16.34 -5.85 23.51
CA ARG A 107 -15.02 -6.06 22.90
C ARG A 107 -15.01 -7.26 21.98
N GLN A 108 -15.55 -8.40 22.41
CA GLN A 108 -15.61 -9.61 21.58
C GLN A 108 -16.37 -9.35 20.27
N ARG A 109 -17.60 -8.82 20.35
CA ARG A 109 -18.42 -8.48 19.16
C ARG A 109 -17.75 -7.47 18.24
N ALA A 110 -16.90 -6.61 18.79
CA ALA A 110 -16.21 -5.61 18.00
C ALA A 110 -14.95 -6.17 17.32
N TYR A 111 -14.19 -7.05 18.00
CA TYR A 111 -13.09 -7.78 17.37
C TYR A 111 -13.58 -8.73 16.25
N GLU A 112 -14.73 -9.40 16.42
CA GLU A 112 -15.34 -10.21 15.37
C GLU A 112 -15.64 -9.39 14.10
N ARG A 113 -16.13 -8.16 14.27
CA ARG A 113 -16.33 -7.22 13.17
C ARG A 113 -15.01 -6.79 12.54
N ALA A 114 -13.99 -6.47 13.34
CA ALA A 114 -12.67 -6.12 12.84
C ALA A 114 -12.02 -7.27 12.04
N ILE A 115 -12.19 -8.52 12.47
CA ILE A 115 -11.75 -9.71 11.72
C ILE A 115 -12.41 -9.75 10.34
N SER A 116 -13.73 -9.49 10.27
CA SER A 116 -14.45 -9.42 9.00
C SER A 116 -13.93 -8.30 8.10
N ASP A 117 -13.67 -7.11 8.66
CA ASP A 117 -13.15 -5.96 7.93
C ASP A 117 -11.78 -6.28 7.30
N PHE A 118 -10.84 -6.83 8.08
CA PHE A 118 -9.52 -7.18 7.55
C PHE A 118 -9.57 -8.31 6.53
N LYS A 119 -10.42 -9.32 6.73
CA LYS A 119 -10.61 -10.37 5.71
C LYS A 119 -11.13 -9.79 4.40
N HIS A 120 -12.08 -8.87 4.46
CA HIS A 120 -12.59 -8.20 3.26
C HIS A 120 -11.51 -7.37 2.55
N ILE A 121 -10.66 -6.67 3.31
CA ILE A 121 -9.50 -5.96 2.75
C ILE A 121 -8.53 -6.94 2.09
N LEU A 122 -8.29 -8.10 2.69
CA LEU A 122 -7.40 -9.11 2.11
C LEU A 122 -8.00 -9.72 0.83
N GLU A 123 -9.30 -9.97 0.80
CA GLU A 123 -10.00 -10.47 -0.40
C GLU A 123 -9.96 -9.48 -1.58
N GLY A 124 -9.81 -8.18 -1.31
CA GLY A 124 -9.73 -7.13 -2.32
C GLY A 124 -8.39 -7.06 -3.06
N HIS A 125 -8.40 -6.51 -4.28
CA HIS A 125 -7.17 -6.16 -5.01
C HIS A 125 -6.61 -4.83 -4.50
N HIS A 126 -5.92 -4.87 -3.35
CA HIS A 126 -5.25 -3.71 -2.76
C HIS A 126 -3.74 -3.71 -3.06
N ASP A 127 -3.10 -2.55 -2.86
CA ASP A 127 -1.65 -2.40 -2.83
C ASP A 127 -1.01 -3.45 -1.90
N LEU A 128 0.16 -3.96 -2.26
CA LEU A 128 0.91 -4.96 -1.49
C LEU A 128 1.17 -4.48 -0.06
N SER A 129 1.46 -3.19 0.11
CA SER A 129 1.68 -2.59 1.44
C SER A 129 0.41 -2.60 2.30
N VAL A 130 -0.76 -2.37 1.68
CA VAL A 130 -2.06 -2.44 2.37
C VAL A 130 -2.39 -3.87 2.76
N ALA A 131 -2.14 -4.84 1.87
CA ALA A 131 -2.35 -6.25 2.14
C ALA A 131 -1.43 -6.77 3.26
N ALA A 132 -0.17 -6.35 3.28
CA ALA A 132 0.80 -6.72 4.31
C ALA A 132 0.36 -6.23 5.70
N GLU A 133 0.02 -4.95 5.81
CA GLU A 133 -0.44 -4.38 7.07
C GLU A 133 -1.79 -4.99 7.50
N ALA A 134 -2.75 -5.19 6.58
CA ALA A 134 -4.03 -5.81 6.90
C ALA A 134 -3.88 -7.24 7.45
N ALA A 135 -3.00 -8.05 6.85
CA ALA A 135 -2.73 -9.41 7.30
C ALA A 135 -2.05 -9.42 8.67
N PHE A 136 -1.13 -8.49 8.91
CA PHE A 136 -0.49 -8.32 10.21
C PHE A 136 -1.52 -7.93 11.29
N GLN A 137 -2.37 -6.94 11.02
CA GLN A 137 -3.40 -6.48 11.96
C GLN A 137 -4.45 -7.55 12.22
N LEU A 138 -4.82 -8.36 11.23
CA LEU A 138 -5.68 -9.53 11.42
C LEU A 138 -5.08 -10.50 12.45
N GLY A 139 -3.79 -10.82 12.34
CA GLY A 139 -3.08 -11.64 13.32
C GLY A 139 -3.08 -11.03 14.72
N MET A 140 -2.88 -9.71 14.82
CA MET A 140 -2.95 -8.98 16.09
C MET A 140 -4.34 -9.02 16.72
N VAL A 141 -5.42 -8.90 15.94
CA VAL A 141 -6.79 -9.01 16.46
C VAL A 141 -7.08 -10.44 16.96
N PHE A 142 -6.62 -11.47 16.26
CA PHE A 142 -6.74 -12.84 16.76
C PHE A 142 -5.98 -13.07 18.08
N LEU A 143 -4.79 -12.48 18.22
CA LEU A 143 -4.03 -12.50 19.46
C LEU A 143 -4.82 -11.85 20.61
N ASP A 144 -5.43 -10.70 20.36
CA ASP A 144 -6.23 -9.98 21.35
C ASP A 144 -7.51 -10.75 21.72
N MET A 145 -8.17 -11.42 20.77
CA MET A 145 -9.29 -12.33 21.02
C MET A 145 -8.88 -13.54 21.86
N GLY A 146 -7.71 -14.12 21.61
CA GLY A 146 -7.17 -15.21 22.42
C GLY A 146 -6.89 -14.77 23.86
N ARG A 147 -6.34 -13.58 24.04
CA ARG A 147 -6.11 -12.97 25.38
C ARG A 147 -7.42 -12.72 26.11
N LEU A 148 -8.42 -12.15 25.42
CA LEU A 148 -9.75 -11.88 25.97
C LEU A 148 -10.42 -13.19 26.44
N SER A 149 -10.44 -14.20 25.57
CA SER A 149 -11.05 -15.51 25.84
C SER A 149 -10.35 -16.21 27.02
N ARG A 150 -9.02 -16.14 27.08
CA ARG A 150 -8.25 -16.70 28.21
C ARG A 150 -8.60 -16.02 29.53
N ASN A 151 -8.72 -14.70 29.53
CA ASN A 151 -9.06 -13.93 30.74
C ASN A 151 -10.49 -14.24 31.22
N GLN A 152 -11.45 -14.38 30.29
CA GLN A 152 -12.82 -14.82 30.61
C GLN A 152 -12.84 -16.26 31.15
N ALA A 153 -12.08 -17.18 30.55
CA ALA A 153 -11.99 -18.56 31.01
C ALA A 153 -11.40 -18.65 32.43
N ALA A 154 -10.37 -17.85 32.72
CA ALA A 154 -9.78 -17.76 34.07
C ALA A 154 -10.77 -17.22 35.12
N ALA A 155 -11.63 -16.26 34.73
CA ALA A 155 -12.62 -15.68 35.64
C ALA A 155 -13.77 -16.65 35.98
N VAL A 156 -14.16 -17.53 35.05
CA VAL A 156 -15.32 -18.42 35.18
C VAL A 156 -14.93 -19.89 35.38
N GLY A 157 -13.63 -20.20 35.43
CA GLY A 157 -13.12 -21.57 35.58
C GLY A 157 -13.41 -22.49 34.37
N LYS A 158 -13.51 -21.93 33.17
CA LYS A 158 -13.75 -22.67 31.92
C LYS A 158 -12.45 -23.18 31.29
N ASP A 159 -12.57 -24.10 30.33
CA ASP A 159 -11.43 -24.58 29.56
C ASP A 159 -10.86 -23.50 28.59
N LEU A 160 -9.61 -23.69 28.17
CA LEU A 160 -8.88 -22.73 27.34
C LEU A 160 -9.02 -22.99 25.82
N LYS A 161 -9.94 -23.85 25.38
CA LYS A 161 -10.01 -24.28 23.98
C LYS A 161 -10.29 -23.12 23.03
N GLU A 162 -11.15 -22.20 23.43
CA GLU A 162 -11.48 -21.03 22.62
C GLU A 162 -10.28 -20.09 22.45
N ALA A 163 -9.58 -19.80 23.55
CA ALA A 163 -8.34 -19.02 23.51
C ALA A 163 -7.28 -19.69 22.61
N GLN A 164 -7.12 -21.01 22.71
CA GLN A 164 -6.20 -21.77 21.88
C GLN A 164 -6.55 -21.67 20.38
N ARG A 165 -7.83 -21.75 20.01
CA ARG A 165 -8.27 -21.58 18.61
C ARG A 165 -7.90 -20.20 18.07
N PHE A 166 -8.08 -19.15 18.86
CA PHE A 166 -7.71 -17.80 18.45
C PHE A 166 -6.19 -17.63 18.33
N PHE A 167 -5.40 -18.20 19.24
CA PHE A 167 -3.94 -18.17 19.10
C PHE A 167 -3.45 -18.92 17.86
N LEU A 168 -4.05 -20.07 17.52
CA LEU A 168 -3.74 -20.77 16.27
C LEU A 168 -4.13 -19.93 15.05
N SER A 169 -5.29 -19.27 15.07
CA SER A 169 -5.71 -18.36 14.00
C SER A 169 -4.75 -17.17 13.83
N ALA A 170 -4.18 -16.66 14.93
CA ALA A 170 -3.16 -15.62 14.89
C ALA A 170 -1.87 -16.13 14.21
N VAL A 171 -1.41 -17.34 14.58
CA VAL A 171 -0.25 -17.99 13.94
C VAL A 171 -0.50 -18.18 12.44
N ASP A 172 -1.69 -18.65 12.06
CA ASP A 172 -2.04 -18.82 10.64
C ASP A 172 -2.06 -17.49 9.88
N ALA A 173 -2.58 -16.42 10.49
CA ALA A 173 -2.56 -15.07 9.89
C ALA A 173 -1.14 -14.51 9.73
N PHE A 174 -0.24 -14.78 10.68
CA PHE A 174 1.15 -14.30 10.59
C PHE A 174 1.99 -15.14 9.62
N VAL A 175 1.98 -16.47 9.76
CA VAL A 175 2.97 -17.37 9.16
C VAL A 175 2.37 -18.68 8.61
N GLY A 176 1.05 -18.77 8.45
CA GLY A 176 0.37 -19.95 7.93
C GLY A 176 0.84 -20.40 6.53
N SER A 177 0.31 -21.53 6.05
CA SER A 177 0.80 -22.15 4.81
C SER A 177 0.77 -21.18 3.62
N ARG A 178 1.88 -21.16 2.87
CA ARG A 178 2.31 -20.21 1.80
C ARG A 178 1.33 -19.94 0.63
N SER A 179 0.09 -20.44 0.69
CA SER A 179 -0.98 -20.14 -0.26
C SER A 179 -1.98 -19.10 0.25
N GLY A 180 -1.93 -18.73 1.54
CA GLY A 180 -2.79 -17.69 2.12
C GLY A 180 -2.19 -16.29 2.05
N GLN A 181 -3.03 -15.26 2.13
CA GLN A 181 -2.63 -13.86 2.31
C GLN A 181 -2.16 -13.62 3.75
N THR A 182 -1.05 -14.27 4.13
CA THR A 182 -0.45 -14.13 5.47
C THR A 182 0.42 -12.88 5.54
N ALA A 183 0.66 -12.38 6.76
CA ALA A 183 1.51 -11.22 6.98
C ALA A 183 2.92 -11.45 6.41
N LEU A 184 3.51 -12.62 6.68
CA LEU A 184 4.83 -12.97 6.14
C LEU A 184 4.84 -12.99 4.61
N SER A 185 3.89 -13.67 3.97
CA SER A 185 3.87 -13.76 2.51
C SER A 185 3.62 -12.42 1.83
N ALA A 186 2.84 -11.54 2.47
CA ALA A 186 2.56 -10.21 1.95
C ALA A 186 3.78 -9.28 2.11
N LEU A 187 4.48 -9.35 3.24
CA LEU A 187 5.76 -8.66 3.44
C LEU A 187 6.83 -9.15 2.46
N GLU A 188 6.94 -10.47 2.24
CA GLU A 188 7.87 -11.03 1.25
C GLU A 188 7.57 -10.52 -0.17
N LYS A 189 6.29 -10.43 -0.56
CA LYS A 189 5.88 -9.87 -1.85
C LYS A 189 6.16 -8.37 -1.96
N GLU A 190 5.87 -7.60 -0.91
CA GLU A 190 6.17 -6.17 -0.87
C GLU A 190 7.68 -5.93 -0.97
N LEU A 191 8.49 -6.68 -0.22
CA LEU A 191 9.94 -6.59 -0.26
C LEU A 191 10.49 -6.93 -1.65
N GLN A 192 10.02 -8.03 -2.25
CA GLN A 192 10.39 -8.42 -3.60
C GLN A 192 10.07 -7.31 -4.61
N HIS A 193 8.87 -6.73 -4.53
CA HIS A 193 8.47 -5.64 -5.41
C HIS A 193 9.34 -4.38 -5.23
N VAL A 194 9.64 -4.00 -3.99
CA VAL A 194 10.53 -2.86 -3.68
C VAL A 194 11.94 -3.12 -4.22
N GLU A 195 12.46 -4.34 -4.08
CA GLU A 195 13.78 -4.71 -4.61
C GLU A 195 13.83 -4.65 -6.14
N GLU A 196 12.77 -5.07 -6.82
CA GLU A 196 12.62 -4.93 -8.28
C GLU A 196 12.65 -3.46 -8.72
N LEU A 197 11.86 -2.60 -8.07
CA LEU A 197 11.83 -1.16 -8.36
C LEU A 197 13.20 -0.49 -8.15
N ILE A 198 13.89 -0.84 -7.06
CA ILE A 198 15.27 -0.36 -6.81
C ILE A 198 16.21 -0.82 -7.93
N GLY A 199 16.08 -2.08 -8.37
CA GLY A 199 16.83 -2.64 -9.49
C GLY A 199 16.62 -1.84 -10.78
N GLU A 200 15.37 -1.49 -11.10
CA GLU A 200 15.04 -0.65 -12.26
C GLU A 200 15.69 0.72 -12.19
N TYR A 201 15.63 1.38 -11.02
CA TYR A 201 16.27 2.67 -10.80
C TYR A 201 17.79 2.61 -10.99
N ARG A 202 18.43 1.57 -10.44
CA ARG A 202 19.88 1.35 -10.57
C ARG A 202 20.30 0.98 -11.99
N GLY A 203 19.40 0.38 -12.78
CA GLY A 203 19.63 0.09 -14.20
C GLY A 203 19.60 1.34 -15.11
N ARG A 204 19.09 2.48 -14.64
CA ARG A 204 19.02 3.72 -15.42
C ARG A 204 20.39 4.43 -15.44
N ARG A 205 20.85 4.87 -16.61
CA ARG A 205 22.13 5.62 -16.75
C ARG A 205 22.11 6.99 -16.09
N VAL A 206 20.95 7.63 -16.03
CA VAL A 206 20.74 8.94 -15.42
C VAL A 206 19.46 8.90 -14.62
N ILE A 207 19.55 9.31 -13.35
CA ILE A 207 18.39 9.42 -12.44
C ILE A 207 18.16 10.91 -12.18
N ALA A 208 16.98 11.40 -12.59
CA ALA A 208 16.54 12.76 -12.33
C ALA A 208 16.42 13.02 -10.81
N PRO A 209 16.44 14.28 -10.34
CA PRO A 209 16.32 14.61 -8.91
C PRO A 209 15.11 13.97 -8.22
N ASP A 210 13.93 13.97 -8.87
CA ASP A 210 12.72 13.34 -8.33
C ASP A 210 12.89 11.82 -8.21
N GLY A 211 13.47 11.18 -9.22
CA GLY A 211 13.81 9.77 -9.18
C GLY A 211 14.83 9.40 -8.09
N ARG A 212 15.72 10.33 -7.70
CA ARG A 212 16.62 10.10 -6.55
C ARG A 212 15.86 10.13 -5.23
N ARG A 213 14.86 11.02 -5.08
CA ARG A 213 14.00 11.07 -3.90
C ARG A 213 13.20 9.77 -3.77
N GLU A 214 12.61 9.31 -4.87
CA GLU A 214 11.88 8.04 -4.90
C GLU A 214 12.78 6.85 -4.57
N LEU A 215 13.98 6.78 -5.15
CA LEU A 215 14.95 5.74 -4.81
C LEU A 215 15.29 5.73 -3.31
N ASN A 216 15.52 6.90 -2.71
CA ASN A 216 15.78 6.99 -1.26
C ASN A 216 14.59 6.49 -0.43
N GLN A 217 13.35 6.79 -0.85
CA GLN A 217 12.14 6.29 -0.18
C GLN A 217 12.01 4.78 -0.30
N LEU A 218 12.29 4.21 -1.48
CA LEU A 218 12.30 2.77 -1.71
C LEU A 218 13.37 2.08 -0.87
N GLU A 219 14.58 2.64 -0.79
CA GLU A 219 15.66 2.10 0.05
C GLU A 219 15.28 2.14 1.53
N GLN A 220 14.68 3.23 2.01
CA GLN A 220 14.16 3.32 3.37
C GLN A 220 13.06 2.28 3.62
N SER A 221 12.17 2.06 2.66
CA SER A 221 11.13 1.03 2.75
C SER A 221 11.73 -0.37 2.84
N ARG A 222 12.72 -0.68 1.99
CA ARG A 222 13.44 -1.95 2.00
C ARG A 222 14.06 -2.24 3.36
N GLU A 223 14.77 -1.28 3.95
CA GLU A 223 15.37 -1.47 5.27
C GLU A 223 14.31 -1.69 6.35
N ARG A 224 13.19 -0.95 6.30
CA ARG A 224 12.06 -1.17 7.23
C ARG A 224 11.47 -2.57 7.11
N LEU A 225 11.33 -3.08 5.89
CA LEU A 225 10.76 -4.40 5.62
C LEU A 225 11.70 -5.56 6.01
N ARG A 226 13.01 -5.33 6.05
CA ARG A 226 14.01 -6.33 6.46
C ARG A 226 14.13 -6.50 7.99
N GLY A 227 13.79 -5.46 8.75
CA GLY A 227 13.92 -5.43 10.21
C GLY A 227 15.26 -4.88 10.67
#